data_AF-A0A0F9JAE9-F1
#
_entry.id   AF-A0A0F9JAE9-F1
#
_cell.length_a   1.000
_cell.length_b   1.000
_cell.length_c   1.000
_cell.angle_alpha   90.00
_cell.angle_beta   90.00
_cell.angle_gamma   90.00
#
_symmetry.space_group_name_H-M   'P 1'
#
loop_
_entity.id
_entity.type
_entity.pdbx_description
1 polymer ?
#
loop_
_entity_poly.entity_id
_entity_poly.type
_entity_poly.pdbx_seq_one_letter_code
_entity_poly.pdbx_strand_id
1 'polypeptide(L)'
;STRPLQCSSCQTCGGVCPTGAIRFARRRGRPKPSPANAAPTGLPPLSRRAFVVSALTGAGAAVAIRSPLALAAGPGRRLLRPPGSVAEEQFLDLCIRCGECFKVCPGPMLHPAGLADGVEALWTPVAVPIIAGCHQDCNFCTQVCPTGAITPAGEHVAIDPMVCAGCGSCAALCPSGAISYDAPPVSHLFRRMETLARSYRTAGGQAPRLLVHDAAHGAELIALAARFDRGLPADCLPLALDTIAGFGHAEMLAALALGFGRVDVLLSPRTEREALDRELALARAIAGDARLGLIDDIVDPAALPEALRAARAPAPLDRPILPMGSRRQVTRLAAKALQTQADAPLPLPVPRPTIL
;
A
#
# COMPACT_ATOMS: atom_id res chain seq x y z
N SER A 1 11.33 -5.19 34.93
CA SER A 1 10.14 -6.00 35.28
C SER A 1 9.10 -5.79 34.19
N THR A 2 8.83 -6.80 33.36
CA THR A 2 7.76 -6.75 32.34
C THR A 2 6.42 -6.93 33.02
N ARG A 3 5.52 -5.94 32.89
CA ARG A 3 4.14 -6.06 33.41
C ARG A 3 3.39 -7.09 32.55
N PRO A 4 2.88 -8.20 33.11
CA PRO A 4 2.28 -9.29 32.32
C PRO A 4 1.11 -8.86 31.43
N LEU A 5 0.35 -7.85 31.87
CA LEU A 5 -0.81 -7.32 31.16
C LEU A 5 -0.46 -6.38 29.99
N GLN A 6 0.81 -5.99 29.85
CA GLN A 6 1.31 -5.11 28.78
C GLN A 6 2.32 -5.83 27.87
N CYS A 7 2.55 -7.12 28.08
CA CYS A 7 3.49 -7.90 27.29
C CYS A 7 2.78 -8.55 26.11
N SER A 8 2.99 -8.03 24.90
CA SER A 8 2.43 -8.59 23.66
C SER A 8 3.10 -9.91 23.22
N SER A 9 4.12 -10.37 23.94
CA SER A 9 4.86 -11.61 23.66
C SER A 9 5.48 -11.69 22.25
N CYS A 10 5.87 -10.54 21.68
CA CYS A 10 6.55 -10.43 20.38
C CYS A 10 7.98 -10.99 20.35
N GLN A 11 8.55 -11.28 21.52
CA GLN A 11 9.90 -11.88 21.73
C GLN A 11 11.10 -11.03 21.32
N THR A 12 10.90 -9.82 20.78
CA THR A 12 11.97 -8.89 20.37
C THR A 12 12.94 -8.59 21.51
N CYS A 13 12.42 -8.40 22.73
CA CYS A 13 13.23 -8.11 23.91
C CYS A 13 14.20 -9.25 24.29
N GLY A 14 13.92 -10.50 23.87
CA GLY A 14 14.85 -11.62 24.05
C GLY A 14 16.06 -11.57 23.11
N GLY A 15 15.90 -10.97 21.93
CA GLY A 15 16.99 -10.79 20.95
C GLY A 15 17.88 -9.58 21.24
N VAL A 16 17.34 -8.54 21.86
CA VAL A 16 18.08 -7.29 22.16
C VAL A 16 18.59 -7.21 23.62
N CYS A 17 18.35 -8.22 24.45
CA CYS A 17 18.77 -8.21 25.86
C CYS A 17 20.29 -8.47 25.97
N PRO A 18 21.11 -7.46 26.33
CA PRO A 18 22.57 -7.60 26.32
C PRO A 18 23.09 -8.57 27.37
N THR A 19 22.31 -8.82 28.42
CA THR A 19 22.65 -9.76 29.51
C THR A 19 22.00 -11.13 29.36
N GLY A 20 21.16 -11.33 28.34
CA GLY A 20 20.44 -12.60 28.12
C GLY A 20 19.49 -13.00 29.27
N ALA A 21 19.10 -12.01 30.11
CA ALA A 21 18.22 -12.21 31.26
C ALA A 21 16.77 -12.54 30.87
N ILE A 22 16.35 -12.14 29.66
CA ILE A 22 15.02 -12.40 29.12
C ILE A 22 15.08 -13.65 28.25
N ARG A 23 14.54 -14.76 28.75
CA ARG A 23 14.44 -16.02 28.01
C ARG A 23 12.99 -16.45 27.91
N PHE A 24 12.50 -16.60 26.68
CA PHE A 24 11.19 -17.17 26.42
C PHE A 24 11.29 -18.69 26.48
N ALA A 25 10.47 -19.33 27.30
CA ALA A 25 10.41 -20.78 27.33
C ALA A 25 9.97 -21.31 25.95
N ARG A 26 10.76 -22.20 25.34
CA ARG A 26 10.28 -22.98 24.19
C ARG A 26 9.05 -23.75 24.65
N ARG A 27 7.88 -23.46 24.07
CA ARG A 27 6.69 -24.29 24.29
C ARG A 27 7.01 -25.71 23.84
N ARG A 28 7.09 -26.64 24.80
CA ARG A 28 6.91 -28.07 24.54
C ARG A 28 5.54 -28.23 23.88
N GLY A 29 5.50 -28.78 22.67
CA GLY A 29 4.24 -29.12 22.00
C GLY A 29 3.98 -28.52 20.62
N ARG A 30 4.99 -28.02 19.88
CA ARG A 30 4.83 -27.92 18.41
C ARG A 30 4.78 -29.34 17.84
N PRO A 31 3.72 -29.75 17.11
CA PRO A 31 3.78 -30.99 16.34
C PRO A 31 4.90 -30.84 15.31
N LYS A 32 5.75 -31.87 15.22
CA LYS A 32 6.88 -31.90 14.29
C LYS A 32 6.33 -31.87 12.85
N PRO A 33 6.80 -30.98 11.96
CA PRO A 33 6.41 -31.05 10.56
C PRO A 33 6.82 -32.42 10.00
N SER A 34 5.87 -33.07 9.33
CA SER A 34 6.12 -34.37 8.70
C SER A 34 7.19 -34.21 7.61
N PRO A 35 8.15 -35.15 7.46
CA PRO A 35 9.17 -35.06 6.44
C PRO A 35 8.56 -35.06 5.05
N ALA A 36 9.23 -34.36 4.12
CA ALA A 36 8.73 -34.02 2.79
C ALA A 36 8.40 -35.21 1.86
N ASN A 37 8.63 -36.46 2.28
CA ASN A 37 8.34 -37.69 1.52
C ASN A 37 7.76 -38.81 2.39
N ALA A 38 6.89 -38.49 3.37
CA ALA A 38 6.09 -39.53 4.02
C ALA A 38 4.96 -39.99 3.07
N ALA A 39 4.90 -41.28 2.76
CA ALA A 39 3.79 -41.85 2.00
C ALA A 39 2.44 -41.49 2.65
N PRO A 40 1.37 -41.24 1.88
CA PRO A 40 0.05 -41.00 2.44
C PRO A 40 -0.31 -42.19 3.32
N THR A 41 -0.44 -41.94 4.63
CA THR A 41 -0.87 -42.98 5.56
C THR A 41 -2.30 -43.35 5.18
N GLY A 42 -2.46 -44.54 4.61
CA GLY A 42 -3.77 -45.15 4.49
C GLY A 42 -4.40 -45.19 5.87
N LEU A 43 -5.57 -44.58 6.02
CA LEU A 43 -6.34 -44.66 7.25
C LEU A 43 -6.53 -46.15 7.60
N PRO A 44 -6.23 -46.60 8.83
CA PRO A 44 -6.54 -47.96 9.22
C PRO A 44 -8.05 -48.19 9.08
N PRO A 45 -8.50 -49.38 8.64
CA PRO A 45 -9.92 -49.66 8.48
C PRO A 45 -10.65 -49.45 9.82
N LEU A 46 -11.62 -48.54 9.82
CA LEU A 46 -12.45 -48.22 10.98
C LEU A 46 -13.18 -49.50 11.44
N SER A 47 -12.92 -49.93 12.67
CA SER A 47 -13.64 -51.06 13.26
C SER A 47 -15.12 -50.70 13.47
N ARG A 48 -16.01 -51.69 13.43
CA ARG A 48 -17.46 -51.48 13.67
C ARG A 48 -17.74 -50.77 15.00
N ARG A 49 -16.90 -50.98 16.03
CA ARG A 49 -16.97 -50.25 17.30
C ARG A 49 -16.53 -48.79 17.16
N ALA A 50 -15.47 -48.51 16.40
CA ALA A 50 -15.05 -47.14 16.13
C ALA A 50 -16.11 -46.36 15.33
N PHE A 51 -16.85 -47.02 14.42
CA PHE A 51 -17.96 -46.42 13.68
C PHE A 51 -19.18 -46.11 14.58
N VAL A 52 -19.59 -47.03 15.43
CA VAL A 52 -20.72 -46.80 16.37
C VAL A 52 -20.36 -45.73 17.40
N VAL A 53 -19.13 -45.74 17.93
CA VAL A 53 -18.67 -44.72 18.87
C VAL A 53 -18.64 -43.35 18.21
N SER A 54 -18.09 -43.21 17.00
CA SER A 54 -18.05 -41.95 16.26
C SER A 54 -19.44 -41.45 15.83
N ALA A 55 -20.38 -42.34 15.51
CA ALA A 55 -21.77 -41.99 15.26
C ALA A 55 -22.49 -41.47 16.52
N LEU A 56 -22.24 -42.09 17.68
CA LEU A 56 -22.83 -41.65 18.96
C LEU A 56 -22.23 -40.32 19.45
N THR A 57 -20.93 -40.09 19.32
CA THR A 57 -20.33 -38.77 19.59
C THR A 57 -20.81 -37.71 18.60
N GLY A 58 -20.98 -38.06 17.32
CA GLY A 58 -21.54 -37.16 16.31
C GLY A 58 -22.99 -36.76 16.60
N ALA A 59 -23.84 -37.72 17.00
CA ALA A 59 -25.23 -37.46 17.37
C ALA A 59 -25.34 -36.62 18.65
N GLY A 60 -24.50 -36.89 19.66
CA GLY A 60 -24.45 -36.10 20.90
C GLY A 60 -24.00 -34.65 20.66
N ALA A 61 -23.02 -34.44 19.78
CA ALA A 61 -22.55 -33.11 19.40
C ALA A 61 -23.62 -32.30 18.65
N ALA A 62 -24.39 -32.95 17.76
CA ALA A 62 -25.47 -32.31 17.02
C ALA A 62 -26.63 -31.84 17.93
N VAL A 63 -26.91 -32.58 19.00
CA VAL A 63 -27.92 -32.21 20.02
C VAL A 63 -27.42 -31.06 20.91
N ALA A 64 -26.13 -31.06 21.27
CA ALA A 64 -25.53 -29.97 22.04
C ALA A 64 -25.53 -28.63 21.27
N ILE A 65 -25.28 -28.64 19.96
CA ILE A 65 -25.29 -27.44 19.09
C ILE A 65 -26.71 -26.84 18.94
N ARG A 66 -27.76 -27.64 19.09
CA ARG A 66 -29.17 -27.18 19.05
C ARG A 66 -29.72 -26.76 20.42
N SER A 67 -28.94 -26.89 21.49
CA SER A 67 -29.36 -26.43 22.83
C SER A 67 -29.23 -24.91 22.94
N PRO A 68 -30.24 -24.18 23.45
CA PRO A 68 -30.14 -22.73 23.67
C PRO A 68 -29.03 -22.35 24.66
N LEU A 69 -28.51 -23.32 25.43
CA LEU A 69 -27.38 -23.14 26.34
C LEU A 69 -26.03 -23.06 25.62
N ALA A 70 -25.89 -23.67 24.43
CA ALA A 70 -24.65 -23.65 23.65
C ALA A 70 -24.48 -22.37 22.81
N LEU A 71 -25.59 -21.72 22.45
CA LEU A 71 -25.60 -20.40 21.80
C LEU A 71 -25.26 -19.26 22.77
N ALA A 72 -25.25 -19.50 24.08
CA ALA A 72 -25.01 -18.48 25.11
C ALA A 72 -23.62 -18.57 25.77
N ALA A 73 -22.77 -19.53 25.39
CA ALA A 73 -21.55 -19.83 26.13
C ALA A 73 -20.27 -19.45 25.37
N GLY A 74 -19.89 -18.18 25.52
CA GLY A 74 -18.52 -17.72 25.34
C GLY A 74 -18.41 -16.23 25.65
N PRO A 75 -17.70 -15.80 26.71
CA PRO A 75 -17.45 -14.38 26.92
C PRO A 75 -16.68 -13.89 25.69
N GLY A 76 -17.29 -13.01 24.91
CA GLY A 76 -16.70 -12.48 23.69
C GLY A 76 -15.31 -11.93 24.00
N ARG A 77 -14.27 -12.72 23.70
CA ARG A 77 -12.93 -12.17 23.63
C ARG A 77 -13.05 -11.06 22.61
N ARG A 78 -12.72 -9.83 23.00
CA ARG A 78 -12.74 -8.69 22.08
C ARG A 78 -11.76 -9.03 20.95
N LEU A 79 -12.31 -9.53 19.86
CA LEU A 79 -11.54 -9.94 18.70
C LEU A 79 -10.92 -8.67 18.14
N LEU A 80 -9.61 -8.66 18.03
CA LEU A 80 -8.94 -7.52 17.43
C LEU A 80 -9.25 -7.57 15.93
N ARG A 81 -10.10 -6.67 15.45
CA ARG A 81 -10.42 -6.58 14.02
C ARG A 81 -9.29 -5.89 13.26
N PRO A 82 -9.19 -6.09 11.94
CA PRO A 82 -8.27 -5.32 11.11
C PRO A 82 -8.44 -3.81 11.40
N PRO A 83 -7.34 -3.04 11.44
CA PRO A 83 -7.43 -1.60 11.65
C PRO A 83 -8.31 -0.95 10.57
N GLY A 84 -9.17 -0.01 10.98
CA GLY A 84 -10.14 0.64 10.11
C GLY A 84 -11.46 -0.13 9.89
N SER A 85 -11.67 -1.27 10.56
CA SER A 85 -12.97 -1.95 10.56
C SER A 85 -14.02 -1.13 11.33
N VAL A 86 -15.27 -1.20 10.87
CA VAL A 86 -16.43 -0.63 11.59
C VAL A 86 -16.71 -1.39 12.89
N ALA A 87 -17.69 -0.94 13.66
CA ALA A 87 -18.15 -1.64 14.86
C ALA A 87 -18.53 -3.09 14.56
N GLU A 88 -18.32 -3.98 15.53
CA GLU A 88 -18.40 -5.44 15.36
C GLU A 88 -19.70 -5.91 14.70
N GLU A 89 -20.84 -5.40 15.14
CA GLU A 89 -22.16 -5.78 14.60
C GLU A 89 -22.26 -5.44 13.11
N GLN A 90 -21.93 -4.20 12.74
CA GLN A 90 -21.91 -3.76 11.34
C GLN A 90 -20.85 -4.51 10.52
N PHE A 91 -19.71 -4.85 11.14
CA PHE A 91 -18.65 -5.57 10.48
C PHE A 91 -19.09 -6.99 10.08
N LEU A 92 -19.81 -7.69 10.97
CA LEU A 92 -20.33 -9.03 10.71
C LEU A 92 -21.37 -9.04 9.58
N ASP A 93 -22.19 -8.00 9.47
CA ASP A 93 -23.16 -7.82 8.37
C ASP A 93 -22.47 -7.54 7.02
N LEU A 94 -21.37 -6.79 7.03
CA LEU A 94 -20.62 -6.44 5.82
C LEU A 94 -19.67 -7.54 5.35
N CYS A 95 -19.20 -8.40 6.26
CA CYS A 95 -18.17 -9.38 5.96
C CYS A 95 -18.73 -10.58 5.19
N ILE A 96 -18.51 -10.60 3.88
CA ILE A 96 -18.85 -11.74 3.02
C ILE A 96 -17.88 -12.93 3.13
N ARG A 97 -16.90 -12.87 4.06
CA ARG A 97 -15.94 -13.95 4.37
C ARG A 97 -15.13 -14.45 3.15
N CYS A 98 -14.81 -13.56 2.21
CA CYS A 98 -14.10 -13.88 0.97
C CYS A 98 -12.60 -14.16 1.14
N GLY A 99 -12.00 -13.75 2.27
CA GLY A 99 -10.60 -14.00 2.60
C GLY A 99 -9.57 -13.17 1.82
N GLU A 100 -9.99 -12.18 1.02
CA GLU A 100 -9.04 -11.35 0.26
C GLU A 100 -8.13 -10.50 1.15
N CYS A 101 -8.63 -10.12 2.33
CA CYS A 101 -7.86 -9.43 3.38
C CYS A 101 -6.61 -10.22 3.83
N PHE A 102 -6.67 -11.56 3.87
CA PHE A 102 -5.53 -12.41 4.24
C PHE A 102 -4.41 -12.36 3.20
N LYS A 103 -4.78 -12.34 1.91
CA LYS A 103 -3.82 -12.33 0.80
C LYS A 103 -3.08 -11.00 0.68
N VAL A 104 -3.75 -9.90 0.99
CA VAL A 104 -3.16 -8.55 0.87
C VAL A 104 -2.35 -8.14 2.11
N CYS A 105 -2.44 -8.91 3.20
CA CYS A 105 -1.71 -8.68 4.45
C CYS A 105 -0.22 -9.02 4.27
N PRO A 106 0.68 -8.03 4.33
CA PRO A 106 2.12 -8.27 4.09
C PRO A 106 2.84 -8.89 5.30
N GLY A 107 2.30 -8.72 6.52
CA GLY A 107 2.94 -9.10 7.78
C GLY A 107 2.19 -10.22 8.52
N PRO A 108 1.86 -11.33 7.84
CA PRO A 108 0.76 -12.28 8.08
C PRO A 108 0.07 -12.24 9.47
N MET A 109 -0.58 -11.12 9.79
CA MET A 109 -1.21 -10.85 11.10
C MET A 109 -2.68 -11.26 11.11
N LEU A 110 -3.32 -11.21 9.93
CA LEU A 110 -4.72 -11.53 9.79
C LEU A 110 -4.87 -13.04 9.63
N HIS A 111 -5.63 -13.63 10.55
CA HIS A 111 -5.98 -15.04 10.54
C HIS A 111 -7.49 -15.20 10.49
N PRO A 112 -7.99 -16.31 9.94
CA PRO A 112 -9.41 -16.62 10.05
C PRO A 112 -9.75 -16.95 11.51
N ALA A 113 -10.79 -16.32 12.04
CA ALA A 113 -11.38 -16.70 13.32
C ALA A 113 -11.87 -18.15 13.27
N GLY A 114 -11.59 -18.91 14.33
CA GLY A 114 -12.00 -20.30 14.48
C GLY A 114 -13.33 -20.43 15.21
N LEU A 115 -13.81 -21.66 15.37
CA LEU A 115 -15.03 -21.97 16.12
C LEU A 115 -14.94 -21.54 17.60
N ALA A 116 -13.73 -21.46 18.15
CA ALA A 116 -13.47 -20.99 19.52
C ALA A 116 -13.68 -19.47 19.68
N ASP A 117 -13.72 -18.72 18.58
CA ASP A 117 -13.91 -17.26 18.55
C ASP A 117 -15.39 -16.87 18.39
N GLY A 118 -16.30 -17.85 18.35
CA GLY A 118 -17.73 -17.68 18.14
C GLY A 118 -18.17 -18.08 16.73
N VAL A 119 -19.37 -18.67 16.63
CA VAL A 119 -19.94 -19.16 15.36
C VAL A 119 -20.21 -18.03 14.36
N GLU A 120 -20.59 -16.84 14.84
CA GLU A 120 -20.83 -15.66 14.01
C GLU A 120 -19.53 -15.13 13.40
N ALA A 121 -18.45 -15.12 14.18
CA ALA A 121 -17.13 -14.67 13.74
C ALA A 121 -16.37 -15.73 12.91
N LEU A 122 -16.88 -16.94 12.73
CA LEU A 122 -16.19 -18.00 12.01
C LEU A 122 -15.75 -17.53 10.61
N TRP A 123 -14.46 -17.70 10.30
CA TRP A 123 -13.85 -17.32 9.02
C TRP A 123 -13.79 -15.81 8.75
N THR A 124 -14.16 -14.97 9.71
CA THR A 124 -13.91 -13.53 9.64
C THR A 124 -12.45 -13.23 9.99
N PRO A 125 -11.85 -12.14 9.47
CA PRO A 125 -10.47 -11.82 9.80
C PRO A 125 -10.33 -11.34 11.24
N VAL A 126 -9.38 -11.93 11.95
CA VAL A 126 -8.91 -11.51 13.27
C VAL A 126 -7.43 -11.22 13.23
N ALA A 127 -7.05 -10.11 13.83
CA ALA A 127 -5.67 -9.75 14.04
C ALA A 127 -5.13 -10.53 15.25
N VAL A 128 -4.03 -11.27 15.04
CA VAL A 128 -3.39 -12.06 16.09
C VAL A 128 -1.94 -11.56 16.28
N PRO A 129 -1.72 -10.53 17.10
CA PRO A 129 -0.41 -9.89 17.26
C PRO A 129 0.69 -10.83 17.75
N ILE A 130 0.33 -11.96 18.36
CA ILE A 130 1.28 -12.97 18.84
C ILE A 130 1.86 -13.85 17.72
N ILE A 131 1.25 -13.87 16.53
CA ILE A 131 1.71 -14.65 15.37
C ILE A 131 2.59 -13.77 14.47
N ALA A 132 2.13 -12.56 14.17
CA ALA A 132 2.89 -11.49 13.54
C ALA A 132 2.22 -10.14 13.84
N GLY A 133 2.98 -9.07 14.08
CA GLY A 133 2.42 -7.73 14.30
C GLY A 133 2.07 -7.01 12.99
N CYS A 134 1.28 -5.93 13.06
CA CYS A 134 1.38 -4.86 12.05
C CYS A 134 2.85 -4.41 12.01
N HIS A 135 3.42 -4.00 10.88
CA HIS A 135 4.81 -3.50 10.87
C HIS A 135 4.93 -2.28 11.80
N GLN A 136 5.38 -2.48 13.04
CA GLN A 136 5.26 -1.53 14.15
C GLN A 136 6.19 -0.31 13.97
N ASP A 137 7.20 -0.42 13.10
CA ASP A 137 8.22 0.62 12.90
C ASP A 137 7.99 1.46 11.64
N CYS A 138 6.77 1.45 11.05
CA CYS A 138 6.49 2.28 9.89
C CYS A 138 6.26 3.75 10.31
N ASN A 139 7.34 4.54 10.32
CA ASN A 139 7.33 5.98 10.61
C ASN A 139 7.72 6.84 9.40
N PHE A 140 7.64 6.30 8.19
CA PHE A 140 8.07 7.00 6.97
C PHE A 140 7.47 8.41 6.82
N CYS A 141 6.23 8.60 7.27
CA CYS A 141 5.57 9.91 7.27
C CYS A 141 6.25 10.94 8.20
N THR A 142 6.82 10.54 9.33
CA THR A 142 7.58 11.45 10.20
C THR A 142 8.93 11.81 9.59
N GLN A 143 9.54 10.88 8.85
CA GLN A 143 10.84 11.09 8.21
C GLN A 143 10.77 12.02 7.00
N VAL A 144 9.60 12.12 6.35
CA VAL A 144 9.42 12.89 5.10
C VAL A 144 8.75 14.25 5.33
N CYS A 145 8.39 14.59 6.57
CA CYS A 145 7.72 15.85 6.86
C CYS A 145 8.76 16.98 7.00
N PRO A 146 8.86 17.93 6.05
CA PRO A 146 9.89 18.96 6.10
C PRO A 146 9.64 20.00 7.21
N THR A 147 8.38 20.17 7.63
CA THR A 147 8.01 21.14 8.68
C THR A 147 8.01 20.56 10.09
N GLY A 148 8.18 19.25 10.23
CA GLY A 148 8.04 18.57 11.53
C GLY A 148 6.60 18.52 12.07
N ALA A 149 5.58 18.77 11.22
CA ALA A 149 4.17 18.70 11.62
C ALA A 149 3.71 17.29 12.06
N ILE A 150 4.45 16.23 11.70
CA ILE A 150 4.12 14.84 12.04
C ILE A 150 5.10 14.35 13.11
N THR A 151 4.58 14.01 14.29
CA THR A 151 5.37 13.56 15.44
C THR A 151 4.97 12.17 15.92
N PRO A 152 5.89 11.37 16.49
CA PRO A 152 5.56 10.10 17.14
C PRO A 152 4.69 10.31 18.38
N ALA A 153 3.61 9.54 18.50
CA ALA A 153 2.66 9.57 19.62
C ALA A 153 2.40 8.15 20.15
N GLY A 154 3.46 7.50 20.64
CA GLY A 154 3.41 6.10 21.09
C GLY A 154 3.28 5.13 19.91
N GLU A 155 2.16 4.40 19.84
CA GLU A 155 1.89 3.42 18.77
C GLU A 155 1.27 4.05 17.51
N HIS A 156 1.09 5.38 17.48
CA HIS A 156 0.51 6.13 16.36
C HIS A 156 1.33 7.40 16.09
N VAL A 157 1.02 8.13 15.01
CA VAL A 157 1.58 9.46 14.73
C VAL A 157 0.52 10.54 15.00
N ALA A 158 0.96 11.69 15.50
CA ALA A 158 0.13 12.89 15.62
C ALA A 158 0.49 13.87 14.49
N ILE A 159 -0.52 14.55 13.93
CA ILE A 159 -0.33 15.59 12.92
C ILE A 159 -0.83 16.91 13.51
N ASP A 160 0.05 17.90 13.59
CA ASP A 160 -0.33 19.26 13.97
C ASP A 160 -0.80 20.04 12.71
N PRO A 161 -2.10 20.34 12.58
CA PRO A 161 -2.63 21.05 11.42
C PRO A 161 -2.15 22.51 11.35
N MET A 162 -1.69 23.09 12.46
CA MET A 162 -1.19 24.48 12.51
C MET A 162 0.26 24.59 12.02
N VAL A 163 1.01 23.49 12.03
CA VAL A 163 2.39 23.40 11.50
C VAL A 163 2.41 22.76 10.10
N CYS A 164 1.34 22.08 9.71
CA CYS A 164 1.22 21.43 8.41
C CYS A 164 1.24 22.44 7.26
N ALA A 165 2.27 22.39 6.42
CA ALA A 165 2.35 23.20 5.20
C ALA A 165 1.56 22.62 4.01
N GLY A 166 0.93 21.45 4.17
CA GLY A 166 0.08 20.86 3.12
C GLY A 166 0.82 20.25 1.93
N CYS A 167 2.10 19.87 2.06
CA CYS A 167 2.88 19.40 0.91
C CYS A 167 2.50 18.01 0.36
N GLY A 168 1.77 17.20 1.13
CA GLY A 168 1.25 15.90 0.71
C GLY A 168 2.27 14.74 0.64
N SER A 169 3.56 14.97 0.91
CA SER A 169 4.61 13.93 0.82
C SER A 169 4.35 12.71 1.71
N CYS A 170 3.83 12.95 2.92
CA CYS A 170 3.48 11.88 3.86
C CYS A 170 2.37 10.96 3.34
N ALA A 171 1.43 11.50 2.56
CA ALA A 171 0.38 10.73 1.94
C ALA A 171 0.94 9.93 0.76
N ALA A 172 1.74 10.56 -0.11
CA ALA A 172 2.34 9.92 -1.28
C ALA A 172 3.16 8.67 -0.90
N LEU A 173 3.99 8.80 0.15
CA LEU A 173 4.86 7.73 0.65
C LEU A 173 4.11 6.61 1.40
N CYS A 174 2.84 6.81 1.81
CA CYS A 174 2.13 5.88 2.68
C CYS A 174 1.64 4.63 1.91
N PRO A 175 2.25 3.44 2.09
CA PRO A 175 1.91 2.27 1.30
C PRO A 175 0.56 1.64 1.72
N SER A 176 0.16 1.85 2.99
CA SER A 176 -1.11 1.38 3.54
C SER A 176 -2.26 2.33 3.24
N GLY A 177 -1.99 3.58 2.86
CA GLY A 177 -3.00 4.64 2.75
C GLY A 177 -3.55 5.11 4.11
N ALA A 178 -2.84 4.84 5.21
CA ALA A 178 -3.23 5.27 6.56
C ALA A 178 -3.20 6.80 6.74
N ILE A 179 -2.33 7.49 6.00
CA ILE A 179 -2.38 8.95 5.83
C ILE A 179 -2.98 9.27 4.45
N SER A 180 -3.94 10.18 4.45
CA SER A 180 -4.53 10.78 3.24
C SER A 180 -4.40 12.29 3.30
N TYR A 181 -4.49 12.92 2.13
CA TYR A 181 -4.48 14.37 2.00
C TYR A 181 -5.81 14.76 1.33
N ASP A 182 -6.59 15.60 2.00
CA ASP A 182 -8.00 15.80 1.67
C ASP A 182 -8.25 16.94 0.65
N ALA A 183 -7.19 17.50 0.05
CA ALA A 183 -7.33 18.69 -0.78
C ALA A 183 -6.34 18.76 -1.96
N PRO A 184 -6.64 18.24 -3.17
CA PRO A 184 -7.79 17.42 -3.58
C PRO A 184 -7.52 15.90 -3.44
N PRO A 185 -8.57 15.05 -3.36
CA PRO A 185 -8.38 13.61 -3.28
C PRO A 185 -7.66 13.07 -4.52
N VAL A 186 -6.86 12.01 -4.33
CA VAL A 186 -6.05 11.42 -5.41
C VAL A 186 -6.87 10.98 -6.63
N SER A 187 -8.11 10.55 -6.41
CA SER A 187 -9.05 10.21 -7.49
C SER A 187 -9.34 11.39 -8.42
N HIS A 188 -9.35 12.61 -7.89
CA HIS A 188 -9.52 13.82 -8.68
C HIS A 188 -8.35 14.04 -9.63
N LEU A 189 -7.13 13.81 -9.15
CA LEU A 189 -5.92 13.90 -9.96
C LEU A 189 -5.94 12.86 -11.10
N PHE A 190 -6.31 11.61 -10.81
CA PHE A 190 -6.45 10.58 -11.83
C PHE A 190 -7.47 10.95 -12.91
N ARG A 191 -8.62 11.51 -12.52
CA ARG A 191 -9.65 11.99 -13.46
C ARG A 191 -9.15 13.14 -14.34
N ARG A 192 -8.35 14.07 -13.79
CA ARG A 192 -7.71 15.14 -14.56
C ARG A 192 -6.76 14.57 -15.62
N MET A 193 -5.89 13.63 -15.24
CA MET A 193 -4.97 12.96 -16.16
C MET A 193 -5.70 12.16 -17.25
N GLU A 194 -6.76 11.42 -16.88
CA GLU A 194 -7.59 10.70 -17.83
C GLU A 194 -8.22 11.64 -18.86
N THR A 195 -8.76 12.77 -18.38
CA THR A 195 -9.38 13.77 -19.25
C THR A 195 -8.36 14.36 -20.23
N LEU A 196 -7.16 14.73 -19.76
CA LEU A 196 -6.08 15.21 -20.62
C LEU A 196 -5.71 14.20 -21.70
N ALA A 197 -5.44 12.95 -21.30
CA ALA A 197 -5.04 11.89 -22.23
C ALA A 197 -6.14 11.55 -23.24
N ARG A 198 -7.40 11.47 -22.78
CA ARG A 198 -8.56 11.19 -23.65
C ARG A 198 -8.82 12.32 -24.63
N SER A 199 -8.80 13.57 -24.18
CA SER A 199 -9.02 14.73 -25.05
C SER A 199 -7.95 14.82 -26.13
N TYR A 200 -6.68 14.60 -25.78
CA TYR A 200 -5.58 14.60 -26.75
C TYR A 200 -5.74 13.52 -27.82
N ARG A 201 -6.09 12.28 -27.42
CA ARG A 201 -6.35 11.19 -28.37
C ARG A 201 -7.57 11.43 -29.25
N THR A 202 -8.63 12.01 -28.68
CA THR A 202 -9.85 12.38 -29.43
C THR A 202 -9.54 13.43 -30.50
N ALA A 203 -8.57 14.31 -30.24
CA ALA A 203 -8.07 15.29 -31.21
C ALA A 203 -7.11 14.69 -32.27
N GLY A 204 -6.88 13.38 -32.28
CA GLY A 204 -6.05 12.67 -33.26
C GLY A 204 -4.59 12.45 -32.83
N GLY A 205 -4.19 12.92 -31.63
CA GLY A 205 -2.86 12.67 -31.09
C GLY A 205 -2.66 11.20 -30.64
N GLN A 206 -1.42 10.70 -30.69
CA GLN A 206 -1.14 9.27 -30.45
C GLN A 206 -0.30 9.01 -29.19
N ALA A 207 0.71 9.83 -28.91
CA ALA A 207 1.66 9.61 -27.81
C ALA A 207 1.79 10.82 -26.89
N PRO A 208 0.77 11.14 -26.07
CA PRO A 208 0.86 12.25 -25.14
C PRO A 208 1.96 12.02 -24.11
N ARG A 209 2.65 13.09 -23.72
CA ARG A 209 3.61 13.16 -22.62
C ARG A 209 3.03 14.08 -21.55
N LEU A 210 3.18 13.71 -20.29
CA LEU A 210 2.66 14.51 -19.17
C LEU A 210 3.79 15.36 -18.58
N LEU A 211 3.57 16.66 -18.47
CA LEU A 211 4.44 17.58 -17.72
C LEU A 211 3.72 18.01 -16.45
N VAL A 212 4.20 17.55 -15.30
CA VAL A 212 3.67 17.97 -13.99
C VAL A 212 4.47 19.17 -13.51
N HIS A 213 3.79 20.20 -13.01
CA HIS A 213 4.44 21.41 -12.51
C HIS A 213 3.62 22.07 -11.40
N ASP A 214 4.25 22.95 -10.63
CA ASP A 214 3.55 23.76 -9.63
C ASP A 214 2.86 24.98 -10.25
N ALA A 215 1.82 25.48 -9.59
CA ALA A 215 1.01 26.60 -10.07
C ALA A 215 1.72 27.97 -10.06
N ALA A 216 2.89 28.08 -9.40
CA ALA A 216 3.64 29.34 -9.33
C ALA A 216 4.81 29.33 -10.33
N HIS A 217 5.89 28.62 -10.00
CA HIS A 217 7.14 28.65 -10.77
C HIS A 217 6.99 27.97 -12.13
N GLY A 218 6.47 26.74 -12.17
CA GLY A 218 6.30 26.02 -13.43
C GLY A 218 5.30 26.68 -14.38
N ALA A 219 4.19 27.20 -13.86
CA ALA A 219 3.20 27.91 -14.67
C ALA A 219 3.77 29.18 -15.29
N GLU A 220 4.56 29.94 -14.52
CA GLU A 220 5.26 31.13 -15.01
C GLU A 220 6.29 30.78 -16.09
N LEU A 221 7.11 29.76 -15.88
CA LEU A 221 8.09 29.29 -16.88
C LEU A 221 7.41 28.88 -18.20
N ILE A 222 6.30 28.13 -18.13
CA ILE A 222 5.53 27.73 -19.32
C ILE A 222 4.96 28.96 -20.04
N ALA A 223 4.43 29.93 -19.29
CA ALA A 223 3.91 31.16 -19.85
C ALA A 223 5.01 32.01 -20.54
N LEU A 224 6.19 32.09 -19.94
CA LEU A 224 7.35 32.77 -20.52
C LEU A 224 7.85 32.04 -21.77
N ALA A 225 7.98 30.72 -21.73
CA ALA A 225 8.35 29.89 -22.88
C ALA A 225 7.36 30.02 -24.05
N ALA A 226 6.06 30.16 -23.77
CA ALA A 226 5.05 30.38 -24.81
C ALA A 226 5.10 31.79 -25.41
N ARG A 227 5.57 32.80 -24.65
CA ARG A 227 5.69 34.19 -25.11
C ARG A 227 6.99 34.46 -25.87
N PHE A 228 8.09 33.85 -25.44
CA PHE A 228 9.44 34.20 -25.88
C PHE A 228 10.18 33.06 -26.61
N ASP A 229 9.64 31.84 -26.62
CA ASP A 229 10.15 30.69 -27.38
C ASP A 229 9.02 30.04 -28.21
N ARG A 230 9.23 28.81 -28.71
CA ARG A 230 8.25 28.03 -29.48
C ARG A 230 7.19 27.35 -28.59
N GLY A 231 7.19 27.63 -27.29
CA GLY A 231 6.33 26.97 -26.31
C GLY A 231 6.62 25.48 -26.15
N LEU A 232 5.73 24.80 -25.42
CA LEU A 232 5.82 23.37 -25.18
C LEU A 232 5.61 22.55 -26.47
N PRO A 233 6.24 21.38 -26.60
CA PRO A 233 5.93 20.43 -27.66
C PRO A 233 4.43 20.11 -27.71
N ALA A 234 3.87 19.93 -28.92
CA ALA A 234 2.43 19.70 -29.10
C ALA A 234 1.89 18.42 -28.42
N ASP A 235 2.77 17.46 -28.16
CA ASP A 235 2.47 16.22 -27.45
C ASP A 235 2.70 16.31 -25.94
N CYS A 236 3.22 17.44 -25.43
CA CYS A 236 3.49 17.66 -24.02
C CYS A 236 2.32 18.40 -23.36
N LEU A 237 1.59 17.70 -22.49
CA LEU A 237 0.39 18.20 -21.82
C LEU A 237 0.75 18.66 -20.41
N PRO A 238 0.66 19.96 -20.09
CA PRO A 238 0.95 20.47 -18.76
C PRO A 238 -0.19 20.18 -17.78
N LEU A 239 0.18 19.77 -16.56
CA LEU A 239 -0.73 19.53 -15.44
C LEU A 239 -0.23 20.28 -14.20
N ALA A 240 -0.91 21.39 -13.89
CA ALA A 240 -0.63 22.19 -12.71
C ALA A 240 -1.16 21.53 -11.43
N LEU A 241 -0.32 21.49 -10.40
CA LEU A 241 -0.65 21.07 -9.03
C LEU A 241 -0.30 22.19 -8.04
N ASP A 242 -1.04 22.26 -6.93
CA ASP A 242 -0.71 23.19 -5.85
C ASP A 242 0.58 22.78 -5.14
N THR A 243 0.83 21.47 -5.04
CA THR A 243 2.12 20.94 -4.59
C THR A 243 2.49 19.67 -5.33
N ILE A 244 3.66 19.69 -5.99
CA ILE A 244 4.18 18.55 -6.76
C ILE A 244 4.78 17.44 -5.90
N ALA A 245 5.12 17.72 -4.63
CA ALA A 245 5.64 16.70 -3.71
C ALA A 245 4.64 15.56 -3.39
N GLY A 246 3.34 15.82 -3.59
CA GLY A 246 2.29 14.80 -3.50
C GLY A 246 2.15 13.91 -4.75
N PHE A 247 2.88 14.19 -5.83
CA PHE A 247 2.86 13.41 -7.07
C PHE A 247 3.86 12.25 -6.99
N GLY A 248 3.47 11.18 -6.31
CA GLY A 248 4.33 10.02 -6.03
C GLY A 248 4.30 8.95 -7.11
N HIS A 249 4.85 7.77 -6.77
CA HIS A 249 4.96 6.64 -7.70
C HIS A 249 3.59 6.17 -8.21
N ALA A 250 2.54 6.23 -7.37
CA ALA A 250 1.20 5.81 -7.77
C ALA A 250 0.64 6.73 -8.87
N GLU A 251 0.83 8.04 -8.74
CA GLU A 251 0.42 9.05 -9.71
C GLU A 251 1.22 8.97 -11.01
N MET A 252 2.55 8.81 -10.92
CA MET A 252 3.43 8.59 -12.08
C MET A 252 3.02 7.34 -12.87
N LEU A 253 2.82 6.21 -12.19
CA LEU A 253 2.43 4.95 -12.83
C LEU A 253 1.01 5.01 -13.37
N ALA A 254 0.09 5.71 -12.70
CA ALA A 254 -1.26 5.94 -13.19
C ALA A 254 -1.27 6.71 -14.50
N ALA A 255 -0.44 7.76 -14.63
CA ALA A 255 -0.30 8.50 -15.88
C ALA A 255 0.17 7.58 -17.02
N LEU A 256 1.21 6.79 -16.81
CA LEU A 256 1.67 5.83 -17.82
C LEU A 256 0.58 4.81 -18.20
N ALA A 257 -0.15 4.31 -17.20
CA ALA A 257 -1.29 3.41 -17.39
C ALA A 257 -2.43 4.02 -18.23
N LEU A 258 -2.66 5.33 -18.10
CA LEU A 258 -3.63 6.12 -18.88
C LEU A 258 -3.18 6.40 -20.33
N GLY A 259 -2.00 5.93 -20.71
CA GLY A 259 -1.47 6.02 -22.07
C GLY A 259 -0.55 7.21 -22.32
N PHE A 260 -0.03 7.85 -21.27
CA PHE A 260 1.09 8.77 -21.44
C PHE A 260 2.37 7.98 -21.76
N GLY A 261 3.11 8.40 -22.78
CA GLY A 261 4.38 7.74 -23.18
C GLY A 261 5.52 8.02 -22.21
N ARG A 262 5.49 9.21 -21.61
CA ARG A 262 6.48 9.71 -20.64
C ARG A 262 5.84 10.70 -19.67
N VAL A 263 6.34 10.74 -18.45
CA VAL A 263 5.97 11.72 -17.41
C VAL A 263 7.22 12.41 -16.93
N ASP A 264 7.24 13.74 -17.00
CA ASP A 264 8.31 14.57 -16.46
C ASP A 264 7.71 15.50 -15.39
N VAL A 265 8.39 15.63 -14.24
CA VAL A 265 8.00 16.54 -13.15
C VAL A 265 8.98 17.71 -13.12
N LEU A 266 8.49 18.91 -13.38
CA LEU A 266 9.27 20.14 -13.29
C LEU A 266 9.35 20.61 -11.84
N LEU A 267 10.58 20.70 -11.31
CA LEU A 267 10.85 21.09 -9.93
C LEU A 267 11.03 22.61 -9.83
N SER A 268 10.37 23.21 -8.84
CA SER A 268 10.71 24.55 -8.39
C SER A 268 11.92 24.54 -7.46
N PRO A 269 12.65 25.68 -7.30
CA PRO A 269 13.75 25.80 -6.34
C PRO A 269 13.36 25.51 -4.88
N ARG A 270 12.06 25.56 -4.55
CA ARG A 270 11.52 25.31 -3.20
C ARG A 270 10.98 23.90 -3.02
N THR A 271 11.13 23.04 -4.02
CA THR A 271 10.57 21.68 -3.99
C THR A 271 11.39 20.80 -3.07
N GLU A 272 10.70 20.06 -2.18
CA GLU A 272 11.33 19.05 -1.35
C GLU A 272 11.72 17.83 -2.22
N ARG A 273 13.02 17.66 -2.46
CA ARG A 273 13.54 16.69 -3.44
C ARG A 273 13.61 15.27 -2.89
N GLU A 274 14.01 15.12 -1.63
CA GLU A 274 14.32 13.80 -1.07
C GLU A 274 13.12 12.85 -1.13
N ALA A 275 11.91 13.36 -0.84
CA ALA A 275 10.67 12.61 -0.95
C ALA A 275 10.42 12.15 -2.39
N LEU A 276 10.53 13.08 -3.35
CA LEU A 276 10.22 12.84 -4.75
C LEU A 276 11.23 11.91 -5.42
N ASP A 277 12.51 11.99 -5.04
CA ASP A 277 13.56 11.10 -5.54
C ASP A 277 13.31 9.64 -5.14
N ARG A 278 12.86 9.40 -3.90
CA ARG A 278 12.48 8.04 -3.45
C ARG A 278 11.29 7.50 -4.25
N GLU A 279 10.28 8.34 -4.45
CA GLU A 279 9.08 7.99 -5.21
C GLU A 279 9.40 7.70 -6.69
N LEU A 280 10.24 8.53 -7.30
CA LEU A 280 10.74 8.34 -8.66
C LEU A 280 11.54 7.04 -8.79
N ALA A 281 12.43 6.74 -7.84
CA ALA A 281 13.21 5.51 -7.85
C ALA A 281 12.30 4.28 -7.84
N LEU A 282 11.24 4.29 -7.03
CA LEU A 282 10.26 3.22 -6.98
C LEU A 282 9.47 3.11 -8.30
N ALA A 283 9.03 4.25 -8.85
CA ALA A 283 8.29 4.27 -10.11
C ALA A 283 9.15 3.79 -11.30
N ARG A 284 10.43 4.17 -11.34
CA ARG A 284 11.41 3.72 -12.36
C ARG A 284 11.69 2.23 -12.28
N ALA A 285 11.79 1.66 -11.09
CA ALA A 285 11.91 0.21 -10.92
C ALA A 285 10.72 -0.57 -11.51
N ILE A 286 9.55 0.06 -11.60
CA ILE A 286 8.33 -0.54 -12.16
C ILE A 286 8.17 -0.24 -13.66
N ALA A 287 8.41 1.00 -14.09
CA ALA A 287 8.10 1.45 -15.45
C ALA A 287 9.31 1.56 -16.39
N GLY A 288 10.53 1.46 -15.86
CA GLY A 288 11.79 1.73 -16.55
C GLY A 288 12.14 3.22 -16.58
N ASP A 289 13.44 3.51 -16.64
CA ASP A 289 13.98 4.87 -16.52
C ASP A 289 13.55 5.82 -17.65
N ALA A 290 13.39 5.30 -18.87
CA ALA A 290 13.10 6.11 -20.06
C ALA A 290 11.72 6.80 -20.02
N ARG A 291 10.80 6.35 -19.16
CA ARG A 291 9.42 6.85 -19.09
C ARG A 291 9.23 7.94 -18.04
N LEU A 292 10.21 8.17 -17.15
CA LEU A 292 10.03 9.01 -15.96
C LEU A 292 11.24 9.91 -15.72
N GLY A 293 11.02 11.22 -15.64
CA GLY A 293 12.06 12.22 -15.41
C GLY A 293 11.67 13.26 -14.37
N LEU A 294 12.69 13.84 -13.73
CA LEU A 294 12.59 15.13 -13.05
C LEU A 294 13.34 16.14 -13.90
N ILE A 295 12.76 17.33 -14.05
CA ILE A 295 13.39 18.46 -14.73
C ILE A 295 13.64 19.51 -13.65
N ASP A 296 14.89 19.91 -13.50
CA ASP A 296 15.33 20.85 -12.50
C ASP A 296 16.29 21.89 -13.09
N ASP A 297 16.65 22.87 -12.26
CA ASP A 297 17.68 23.87 -12.53
C ASP A 297 17.48 24.66 -13.84
N ILE A 298 16.21 24.79 -14.26
CA ILE A 298 15.81 25.64 -15.38
C ILE A 298 15.72 27.09 -14.89
N VAL A 299 16.76 27.86 -15.18
CA VAL A 299 16.80 29.31 -14.94
C VAL A 299 16.33 30.09 -16.16
N ASP A 300 16.63 29.59 -17.37
CA ASP A 300 16.22 30.17 -18.64
C ASP A 300 14.89 29.55 -19.11
N PRO A 301 13.81 30.34 -19.33
CA PRO A 301 12.55 29.83 -19.87
C PRO A 301 12.69 29.07 -21.20
N ALA A 302 13.69 29.36 -22.02
CA ALA A 302 13.92 28.66 -23.29
C ALA A 302 14.45 27.22 -23.09
N ALA A 303 15.11 26.94 -21.96
CA ALA A 303 15.71 25.64 -21.69
C ALA A 303 14.67 24.55 -21.38
N LEU A 304 13.49 24.89 -20.83
CA LEU A 304 12.43 23.92 -20.54
C LEU A 304 11.88 23.26 -21.83
N PRO A 305 11.42 24.01 -22.85
CA PRO A 305 11.01 23.43 -24.12
C PRO A 305 12.11 22.62 -24.80
N GLU A 306 13.37 23.05 -24.71
CA GLU A 306 14.50 22.32 -25.29
C GLU A 306 14.70 20.96 -24.62
N ALA A 307 14.73 20.92 -23.28
CA ALA A 307 14.82 19.68 -22.52
C ALA A 307 13.68 18.71 -22.86
N LEU A 308 12.44 19.24 -22.97
CA LEU A 308 11.28 18.45 -23.33
C LEU A 308 11.34 17.92 -24.77
N ARG A 309 11.94 18.64 -25.72
CA ARG A 309 12.13 18.14 -27.10
C ARG A 309 13.24 17.10 -27.18
N ALA A 310 14.32 17.27 -26.42
CA ALA A 310 15.44 16.33 -26.37
C ALA A 310 15.05 14.99 -25.72
N ALA A 311 14.13 15.02 -24.76
CA ALA A 311 13.63 13.84 -24.08
C ALA A 311 12.90 12.88 -25.03
N ARG A 312 13.52 11.74 -25.35
CA ARG A 312 12.85 10.64 -26.06
C ARG A 312 11.81 10.00 -25.15
N ALA A 313 10.60 9.82 -25.66
CA ALA A 313 9.55 9.05 -25.00
C ALA A 313 9.40 7.69 -25.69
N PRO A 314 9.38 6.58 -24.92
CA PRO A 314 8.99 5.29 -25.46
C PRO A 314 7.54 5.31 -25.95
N ALA A 315 7.18 4.34 -26.80
CA ALA A 315 5.79 4.17 -27.21
C ALA A 315 4.87 4.01 -25.98
N PRO A 316 3.71 4.69 -25.95
CA PRO A 316 2.72 4.51 -24.89
C PRO A 316 2.16 3.08 -24.90
N LEU A 317 1.41 2.72 -23.86
CA LEU A 317 0.70 1.44 -23.82
C LEU A 317 -0.32 1.35 -24.97
N ASP A 318 -0.31 0.23 -25.70
CA ASP A 318 -1.25 -0.03 -26.79
C ASP A 318 -2.72 0.02 -26.35
N ARG A 319 -2.98 -0.45 -25.12
CA ARG A 319 -4.31 -0.45 -24.50
C ARG A 319 -4.24 0.27 -23.15
N PRO A 320 -4.46 1.59 -23.12
CA PRO A 320 -4.57 2.34 -21.89
C PRO A 320 -5.65 1.75 -20.98
N ILE A 321 -5.37 1.72 -19.70
CA ILE A 321 -6.30 1.27 -18.66
C ILE A 321 -6.68 2.45 -17.77
N LEU A 322 -7.88 2.41 -17.20
CA LEU A 322 -8.29 3.38 -16.20
C LEU A 322 -7.95 2.82 -14.81
N PRO A 323 -6.89 3.33 -14.14
CA PRO A 323 -6.58 2.86 -12.80
C PRO A 323 -7.59 3.40 -11.79
N MET A 324 -8.31 2.50 -11.13
CA MET A 324 -9.27 2.82 -10.08
C MET A 324 -8.87 2.19 -8.74
N GLY A 325 -9.18 2.87 -7.65
CA GLY A 325 -8.96 2.40 -6.29
C GLY A 325 -7.94 3.23 -5.52
N SER A 326 -7.43 2.67 -4.42
CA SER A 326 -6.38 3.28 -3.62
C SER A 326 -5.05 3.35 -4.37
N ARG A 327 -4.11 4.19 -3.91
CA ARG A 327 -2.75 4.29 -4.49
C ARG A 327 -2.11 2.90 -4.66
N ARG A 328 -2.21 2.02 -3.66
CA ARG A 328 -1.69 0.64 -3.73
C ARG A 328 -2.35 -0.19 -4.83
N GLN A 329 -3.67 -0.09 -4.99
CA GLN A 329 -4.40 -0.82 -6.04
C GLN A 329 -4.02 -0.30 -7.43
N VAL A 330 -3.93 1.01 -7.57
CA VAL A 330 -3.50 1.70 -8.79
C VAL A 330 -2.08 1.31 -9.17
N THR A 331 -1.13 1.36 -8.25
CA THR A 331 0.26 0.95 -8.47
C THR A 331 0.34 -0.50 -8.97
N ARG A 332 -0.39 -1.44 -8.34
CA ARG A 332 -0.41 -2.85 -8.76
C ARG A 332 -0.99 -3.05 -10.16
N LEU A 333 -2.10 -2.36 -10.45
CA LEU A 333 -2.77 -2.46 -11.74
C LEU A 333 -1.92 -1.86 -12.86
N ALA A 334 -1.33 -0.70 -12.62
CA ALA A 334 -0.39 -0.05 -13.55
C ALA A 334 0.86 -0.90 -13.78
N ALA A 335 1.46 -1.46 -12.72
CA ALA A 335 2.61 -2.37 -12.85
C ALA A 335 2.27 -3.57 -13.74
N LYS A 336 1.11 -4.20 -13.54
CA LYS A 336 0.65 -5.33 -14.37
C LYS A 336 0.45 -4.94 -15.83
N ALA A 337 -0.07 -3.74 -16.09
CA ALA A 337 -0.28 -3.26 -17.46
C ALA A 337 1.04 -2.89 -18.16
N LEU A 338 2.00 -2.34 -17.42
CA LEU A 338 3.31 -1.94 -17.93
C LEU A 338 4.26 -3.13 -18.11
N GLN A 339 4.09 -4.20 -17.33
CA GLN A 339 4.95 -5.38 -17.34
C GLN A 339 4.21 -6.64 -17.80
N THR A 340 3.88 -6.68 -19.09
CA THR A 340 3.13 -7.80 -19.69
C THR A 340 3.91 -9.12 -19.77
N GLN A 341 5.22 -9.10 -19.52
CA GLN A 341 6.14 -10.25 -19.69
C GLN A 341 7.03 -10.53 -18.46
N ALA A 342 6.68 -9.99 -17.28
CA ALA A 342 7.49 -10.21 -16.08
C ALA A 342 7.22 -11.60 -15.47
N ASP A 343 8.09 -12.57 -15.79
CA ASP A 343 8.05 -13.93 -15.22
C ASP A 343 8.74 -14.04 -13.84
N ALA A 344 9.40 -12.97 -13.39
CA ALA A 344 10.13 -12.91 -12.12
C ALA A 344 9.69 -11.71 -11.25
N PRO A 345 9.82 -11.78 -9.91
CA PRO A 345 9.56 -10.66 -9.03
C PRO A 345 10.46 -9.46 -9.35
N LEU A 346 9.87 -8.26 -9.40
CA LEU A 346 10.63 -7.04 -9.64
C LEU A 346 11.53 -6.72 -8.44
N PRO A 347 12.81 -6.42 -8.67
CA PRO A 347 13.67 -5.85 -7.64
C PRO A 347 13.23 -4.41 -7.40
N LEU A 348 12.45 -4.19 -6.34
CA LEU A 348 12.10 -2.84 -5.91
C LEU A 348 13.23 -2.28 -5.05
N PRO A 349 13.55 -0.98 -5.15
CA PRO A 349 14.45 -0.32 -4.22
C PRO A 349 13.80 -0.41 -2.83
N VAL A 350 14.32 -1.32 -2.00
CA VAL A 350 13.84 -1.45 -0.62
C VAL A 350 14.43 -0.28 0.15
N PRO A 351 13.64 0.65 0.70
CA PRO A 351 14.17 1.56 1.70
C PRO A 351 14.57 0.66 2.87
N ARG A 352 15.87 0.47 3.09
CA ARG A 352 16.31 -0.04 4.39
C ARG A 352 15.92 1.04 5.38
N PRO A 353 15.06 0.79 6.38
CA PRO A 353 15.04 1.66 7.53
C PRO A 353 16.45 1.60 8.09
N THR A 354 17.16 2.73 8.10
CA THR A 354 18.38 2.87 8.88
C THR A 354 17.91 2.82 10.32
N ILE A 355 17.91 1.60 10.89
CA ILE A 355 17.68 1.39 12.32
C ILE A 355 18.94 1.94 12.99
N LEU A 356 18.85 3.17 13.49
CA LEU A 356 19.77 3.69 14.52
C LEU A 356 19.16 3.41 15.89
#